data_AF-A0A2K1QFD7-F1
#
_entry.id   AF-A0A2K1QFD7-F1
#
_cell.length_a   1.000
_cell.length_b   1.000
_cell.length_c   1.000
_cell.angle_alpha   90.00
_cell.angle_beta   90.00
_cell.angle_gamma   90.00
#
_symmetry.space_group_name_H-M   'P 1'
#
loop_
_entity.id
_entity.type
_entity.pdbx_description
1 polymer ?
#
loop_
_entity_poly.entity_id
_entity_poly.type
_entity_poly.pdbx_seq_one_letter_code
_entity_poly.pdbx_strand_id
1 'polypeptide(L)'
;MSANITTPEIYGLLEDSTGVTVDMEYIPFFDVKHVMITQDKATNDWLIDTAISVVDSELSDVTLHPLASVLPAFIRKSESIRTELARNPRGLMTTEELKTISRQVDAILYHFQQREHLLVPLGSCHGDLTFQNMLIDCTNRELCVFDFLDSFVESPLQDIAKLLQDCRHLWFLTQNDVHAEHCARIVTTLDLFYTRIRAAYCDYEMWELVPLFEFFCLARVLPYITNQHEKDCVLAGLSTVLKDLRCDSPQYQVCHTIADETEWIHGVDNKSVTMIIPAMGSQMAQRYGPRCIPKLLLPDQDGIPLIVRCFSRVGVANVKAIIIAVERALILETCGTESAFERLFDDHQTHRTKLLHFFYSDKPTRDVVETVLCAQSAYQVRGPIFIKDADNDFAVDVEPGNYLTLVDLASPRRSAEGTISSKHETPEISDATHKSYVAFNYDNIVSNLAYGSVFSSKFCCGGWGFLSAADFTAAASKVRSAVCLAQQLLKCNEAEGVESRLQVVDVVWHIITHGALVFGIEVDDYVDWGVPMMDKSGRNSPKMEVLKPSPSYKE
;
A
#
# COMPACT_ATOMS: atom_id res chain seq x y z
N MET A 1 -15.61 0.82 10.08
CA MET A 1 -16.22 0.86 11.43
C MET A 1 -16.52 -0.57 11.86
N SER A 2 -16.08 -0.91 13.09
CA SER A 2 -16.04 -2.20 13.82
C SER A 2 -16.39 -3.51 13.09
N ALA A 3 -15.37 -4.30 12.77
CA ALA A 3 -15.48 -5.76 12.71
C ALA A 3 -14.74 -6.35 13.93
N ASN A 4 -15.21 -6.01 15.14
CA ASN A 4 -14.80 -6.78 16.31
C ASN A 4 -15.59 -8.09 16.21
N ILE A 5 -14.91 -9.16 15.79
CA ILE A 5 -15.47 -10.50 15.87
C ILE A 5 -15.30 -10.90 17.33
N THR A 6 -16.39 -11.04 18.05
CA THR A 6 -16.33 -11.44 19.44
C THR A 6 -16.49 -12.94 19.56
N THR A 7 -15.48 -13.64 20.09
CA THR A 7 -15.62 -15.07 20.42
C THR A 7 -15.99 -15.21 21.90
N PRO A 8 -16.91 -16.11 22.24
CA PRO A 8 -17.26 -16.37 23.62
C PRO A 8 -16.15 -17.18 24.31
N GLU A 9 -15.60 -16.64 25.40
CA GLU A 9 -14.79 -17.36 26.36
C GLU A 9 -15.69 -17.87 27.48
N ILE A 10 -15.73 -19.18 27.69
CA ILE A 10 -16.62 -19.81 28.67
C ILE A 10 -15.91 -19.91 30.02
N TYR A 11 -16.46 -19.22 31.02
CA TYR A 11 -15.94 -19.21 32.39
C TYR A 11 -16.66 -20.18 33.31
N GLY A 12 -17.88 -20.59 32.96
CA GLY A 12 -18.70 -21.45 33.80
C GLY A 12 -19.76 -22.21 33.02
N LEU A 13 -19.97 -23.46 33.41
CA LEU A 13 -21.07 -24.31 32.95
C LEU A 13 -21.85 -24.76 34.17
N LEU A 14 -23.11 -24.37 34.26
CA LEU A 14 -24.03 -24.79 35.31
C LEU A 14 -25.13 -25.64 34.68
N GLU A 15 -25.17 -26.91 35.04
CA GLU A 15 -26.20 -27.86 34.63
C GLU A 15 -27.23 -28.05 35.75
N ASP A 16 -28.51 -27.92 35.43
CA ASP A 16 -29.61 -28.31 36.30
C ASP A 16 -30.64 -29.19 35.58
N SER A 17 -31.67 -29.64 36.32
CA SER A 17 -32.71 -30.52 35.79
C SER A 17 -33.56 -29.90 34.65
N THR A 18 -33.38 -28.62 34.36
CA THR A 18 -34.14 -27.85 33.37
C THR A 18 -33.29 -27.28 32.23
N GLY A 19 -31.96 -27.28 32.34
CA GLY A 19 -31.09 -26.90 31.24
C GLY A 19 -29.63 -26.66 31.63
N VAL A 20 -28.87 -26.14 30.66
CA VAL A 20 -27.47 -25.74 30.81
C VAL A 20 -27.40 -24.22 30.73
N THR A 21 -26.83 -23.59 31.75
CA THR A 21 -26.45 -22.17 31.74
C THR A 21 -24.95 -22.06 31.47
N VAL A 22 -24.59 -21.21 30.50
CA VAL A 22 -23.20 -20.97 30.12
C VAL A 22 -22.85 -19.52 30.49
N ASP A 23 -21.91 -19.35 31.41
CA ASP A 23 -21.32 -18.04 31.72
C ASP A 23 -20.16 -17.81 30.75
N MET A 24 -20.26 -16.75 29.95
CA MET A 24 -19.24 -16.40 28.94
C MET A 24 -19.01 -14.90 28.84
N GLU A 25 -17.78 -14.49 28.54
CA GLU A 25 -17.48 -13.13 28.05
C GLU A 25 -17.09 -13.16 26.58
N TYR A 26 -17.24 -12.02 25.92
CA TYR A 26 -16.92 -11.85 24.52
C TYR A 26 -15.56 -11.17 24.38
N ILE A 27 -14.53 -11.92 24.00
CA ILE A 27 -13.20 -11.37 23.75
C ILE A 27 -13.19 -10.76 22.34
N PRO A 28 -12.71 -9.50 22.17
CA PRO A 28 -12.59 -8.90 20.85
C PRO A 28 -11.42 -9.52 20.08
N PHE A 29 -11.73 -10.30 19.05
CA PHE A 29 -10.78 -10.70 18.03
C PHE A 29 -10.97 -9.85 16.76
N PHE A 30 -9.88 -9.69 16.02
CA PHE A 30 -9.86 -9.07 14.72
C PHE A 30 -9.65 -10.12 13.63
N ASP A 31 -10.28 -9.92 12.48
CA ASP A 31 -9.90 -10.65 11.28
C ASP A 31 -8.57 -10.12 10.72
N VAL A 32 -7.92 -10.92 9.86
CA VAL A 32 -6.64 -10.54 9.25
C VAL A 32 -6.76 -9.24 8.45
N LYS A 33 -7.91 -8.99 7.78
CA LYS A 33 -8.15 -7.76 7.01
C LYS A 33 -8.05 -6.53 7.89
N HIS A 34 -8.68 -6.55 9.04
CA HIS A 34 -8.67 -5.47 10.01
C HIS A 34 -7.24 -5.21 10.48
N VAL A 35 -6.50 -6.27 10.83
CA VAL A 35 -5.09 -6.16 11.26
C VAL A 35 -4.23 -5.51 10.17
N MET A 36 -4.35 -5.96 8.92
CA MET A 36 -3.62 -5.39 7.79
C MET A 36 -3.90 -3.89 7.59
N ILE A 37 -5.15 -3.44 7.79
CA ILE A 37 -5.56 -2.05 7.56
C ILE A 37 -5.17 -1.15 8.73
N THR A 38 -5.28 -1.62 9.97
CA THR A 38 -5.20 -0.73 11.15
C THR A 38 -3.88 -0.84 11.91
N GLN A 39 -3.23 -2.01 11.90
CA GLN A 39 -2.08 -2.26 12.76
C GLN A 39 -0.74 -1.92 12.11
N ASP A 40 0.27 -1.74 12.95
CA ASP A 40 1.62 -1.35 12.55
C ASP A 40 2.41 -2.49 11.90
N LYS A 41 3.62 -2.19 11.41
CA LYS A 41 4.47 -3.21 10.77
C LYS A 41 4.81 -4.34 11.74
N ALA A 42 5.13 -4.03 12.99
CA ALA A 42 5.55 -5.01 13.99
C ALA A 42 4.45 -6.01 14.34
N THR A 43 3.19 -5.56 14.38
CA THR A 43 2.02 -6.41 14.60
C THR A 43 1.76 -7.31 13.40
N ASN A 44 1.89 -6.78 12.17
CA ASN A 44 1.76 -7.57 10.96
C ASN A 44 2.89 -8.61 10.82
N ASP A 45 4.13 -8.24 11.13
CA ASP A 45 5.27 -9.17 11.21
C ASP A 45 4.99 -10.27 12.24
N TRP A 46 4.55 -9.90 13.45
CA TRP A 46 4.21 -10.87 14.49
C TRP A 46 3.10 -11.84 14.05
N LEU A 47 2.04 -11.35 13.39
CA LEU A 47 0.95 -12.19 12.89
C LEU A 47 1.48 -13.26 11.95
N ILE A 48 2.25 -12.87 10.92
CA ILE A 48 2.75 -13.84 9.94
C ILE A 48 3.82 -14.76 10.54
N ASP A 49 4.70 -14.25 11.40
CA ASP A 49 5.70 -15.07 12.10
C ASP A 49 5.00 -16.09 13.03
N THR A 50 3.86 -15.74 13.63
CA THR A 50 3.06 -16.67 14.44
C THR A 50 2.38 -17.72 13.57
N ALA A 51 1.83 -17.34 12.41
CA ALA A 51 1.28 -18.32 11.46
C ALA A 51 2.36 -19.28 10.92
N ILE A 52 3.57 -18.79 10.67
CA ILE A 52 4.74 -19.60 10.35
C ILE A 52 5.06 -20.56 11.50
N SER A 53 5.02 -20.08 12.75
CA SER A 53 5.29 -20.94 13.92
C SER A 53 4.30 -22.09 14.12
N VAL A 54 3.05 -21.93 13.66
CA VAL A 54 2.07 -23.03 13.62
C VAL A 54 2.57 -24.15 12.71
N VAL A 55 3.00 -23.79 11.49
CA VAL A 55 3.56 -24.73 10.52
C VAL A 55 4.89 -25.33 11.00
N ASP A 56 5.76 -24.53 11.63
CA ASP A 56 7.03 -25.02 12.21
C ASP A 56 6.79 -26.06 13.30
N SER A 57 5.77 -25.85 14.14
CA SER A 57 5.37 -26.82 15.15
C SER A 57 4.98 -28.16 14.52
N GLU A 58 4.25 -28.14 13.41
CA GLU A 58 3.85 -29.35 12.69
C GLU A 58 5.04 -30.00 11.97
N LEU A 59 5.93 -29.20 11.39
CA LEU A 59 7.18 -29.66 10.77
C LEU A 59 8.12 -30.35 11.78
N SER A 60 8.03 -30.01 13.06
CA SER A 60 8.87 -30.62 14.10
C SER A 60 8.55 -32.10 14.38
N ASP A 61 7.37 -32.58 13.99
CA ASP A 61 6.90 -33.96 14.22
C ASP A 61 6.55 -34.68 12.91
N VAL A 62 7.40 -34.52 11.88
CA VAL A 62 7.21 -35.14 10.57
C VAL A 62 8.07 -36.38 10.37
N THR A 63 7.57 -37.26 9.51
CA THR A 63 8.34 -38.37 8.92
C THR A 63 8.63 -38.05 7.46
N LEU A 64 9.87 -38.25 7.01
CA LEU A 64 10.26 -37.99 5.63
C LEU A 64 10.00 -39.22 4.77
N HIS A 65 9.26 -39.03 3.66
CA HIS A 65 8.96 -40.09 2.70
C HIS A 65 9.36 -39.65 1.29
N PRO A 66 9.87 -40.55 0.44
CA PRO A 66 10.12 -40.23 -0.96
C PRO A 66 8.83 -39.80 -1.67
N LEU A 67 8.91 -38.77 -2.52
CA LEU A 67 7.80 -38.26 -3.31
C LEU A 67 7.11 -39.37 -4.12
N ALA A 68 7.86 -40.37 -4.60
CA ALA A 68 7.37 -41.59 -5.22
C ALA A 68 6.20 -42.24 -4.46
N SER A 69 6.24 -42.24 -3.13
CA SER A 69 5.24 -42.88 -2.27
C SER A 69 3.91 -42.11 -2.22
N VAL A 70 3.93 -40.79 -2.41
CA VAL A 70 2.74 -39.92 -2.32
C VAL A 70 2.22 -39.43 -3.67
N LEU A 71 3.03 -39.51 -4.74
CA LEU A 71 2.60 -39.18 -6.12
C LEU A 71 1.27 -39.84 -6.53
N PRO A 72 0.97 -41.12 -6.18
CA PRO A 72 -0.33 -41.70 -6.49
C PRO A 72 -1.53 -40.92 -5.90
N ALA A 73 -1.37 -40.25 -4.76
CA ALA A 73 -2.42 -39.43 -4.17
C ALA A 73 -2.68 -38.15 -5.00
N PHE A 74 -1.62 -37.48 -5.48
CA PHE A 74 -1.74 -36.35 -6.41
C PHE A 74 -2.40 -36.75 -7.73
N ILE A 75 -2.03 -37.90 -8.29
CA ILE A 75 -2.64 -38.43 -9.53
C ILE A 75 -4.14 -38.66 -9.32
N ARG A 76 -4.54 -39.40 -8.27
CA ARG A 76 -5.96 -39.60 -7.95
C ARG A 76 -6.71 -38.29 -7.73
N LYS A 77 -6.08 -37.32 -7.05
CA LYS A 77 -6.71 -36.02 -6.81
C LYS A 77 -6.89 -35.24 -8.12
N SER A 78 -5.94 -35.33 -9.04
CA SER A 78 -6.03 -34.71 -10.37
C SER A 78 -7.20 -35.27 -11.19
N GLU A 79 -7.44 -36.58 -11.13
CA GLU A 79 -8.56 -37.25 -11.79
C GLU A 79 -9.90 -36.81 -11.20
N SER A 80 -9.96 -36.71 -9.87
CA SER A 80 -11.13 -36.18 -9.15
C SER A 80 -11.44 -34.74 -9.58
N ILE A 81 -10.43 -33.85 -9.61
CA ILE A 81 -10.59 -32.46 -10.05
C ILE A 81 -11.11 -32.41 -11.50
N ARG A 82 -10.51 -33.20 -12.40
CA ARG A 82 -10.95 -33.27 -13.82
C ARG A 82 -12.40 -33.72 -13.95
N THR A 83 -12.81 -34.71 -13.16
CA THR A 83 -14.19 -35.23 -13.19
C THR A 83 -15.18 -34.17 -12.71
N GLU A 84 -14.88 -33.46 -11.62
CA GLU A 84 -15.75 -32.39 -11.13
C GLU A 84 -15.80 -31.19 -12.09
N LEU A 85 -14.66 -30.79 -12.67
CA LEU A 85 -14.61 -29.73 -13.66
C LEU A 85 -15.35 -30.07 -14.96
N ALA A 86 -15.33 -31.34 -15.40
CA ALA A 86 -16.06 -31.80 -16.57
C ALA A 86 -17.59 -31.69 -16.42
N ARG A 87 -18.10 -31.73 -15.18
CA ARG A 87 -19.51 -31.46 -14.89
C ARG A 87 -19.87 -29.99 -15.09
N ASN A 88 -18.87 -29.11 -15.11
CA ASN A 88 -18.99 -27.65 -15.21
C ASN A 88 -20.14 -27.10 -14.36
N PRO A 89 -20.15 -27.37 -13.03
CA PRO A 89 -21.35 -27.23 -12.19
C PRO A 89 -21.95 -25.82 -12.17
N ARG A 90 -21.17 -24.80 -12.51
CA ARG A 90 -21.60 -23.39 -12.57
C ARG A 90 -21.48 -22.74 -13.95
N GLY A 91 -21.04 -23.46 -14.98
CA GLY A 91 -20.90 -22.90 -16.33
C GLY A 91 -19.81 -21.81 -16.49
N LEU A 92 -18.96 -21.59 -15.48
CA LEU A 92 -17.95 -20.52 -15.48
C LEU A 92 -16.71 -20.84 -16.32
N MET A 93 -16.48 -22.12 -16.59
CA MET A 93 -15.33 -22.60 -17.34
C MET A 93 -15.68 -22.83 -18.81
N THR A 94 -14.86 -22.30 -19.70
CA THR A 94 -14.90 -22.59 -21.14
C THR A 94 -14.16 -23.89 -21.46
N THR A 95 -14.49 -24.50 -22.59
CA THR A 95 -13.81 -25.71 -23.07
C THR A 95 -12.30 -25.51 -23.25
N GLU A 96 -11.86 -24.32 -23.66
CA GLU A 96 -10.42 -24.03 -23.84
C GLU A 96 -9.70 -23.82 -22.50
N GLU A 97 -10.35 -23.21 -21.51
CA GLU A 97 -9.81 -23.14 -20.13
C GLU A 97 -9.68 -24.56 -19.54
N LEU A 98 -10.69 -25.42 -19.67
CA LEU A 98 -10.65 -26.81 -19.20
C LEU A 98 -9.50 -27.62 -19.82
N LYS A 99 -9.30 -27.49 -21.14
CA LYS A 99 -8.16 -28.10 -21.83
C LYS A 99 -6.83 -27.54 -21.33
N THR A 100 -6.77 -26.23 -21.07
CA THR A 100 -5.56 -25.58 -20.58
C THR A 100 -5.21 -26.05 -19.18
N ILE A 101 -6.17 -26.07 -18.25
CA ILE A 101 -5.99 -26.64 -16.91
C ILE A 101 -5.53 -28.09 -16.99
N SER A 102 -6.13 -28.90 -17.88
CA SER A 102 -5.74 -30.31 -18.05
C SER A 102 -4.27 -30.44 -18.46
N ARG A 103 -3.81 -29.64 -19.44
CA ARG A 103 -2.40 -29.59 -19.85
C ARG A 103 -1.48 -29.09 -18.73
N GLN A 104 -1.93 -28.12 -17.93
CA GLN A 104 -1.17 -27.59 -16.80
C GLN A 104 -0.98 -28.65 -15.70
N VAL A 105 -2.04 -29.40 -15.39
CA VAL A 105 -2.00 -30.56 -14.47
C VAL A 105 -1.01 -31.62 -14.96
N ASP A 106 -1.06 -31.98 -16.25
CA ASP A 106 -0.12 -32.96 -16.82
C ASP A 106 1.32 -32.46 -16.74
N ALA A 107 1.55 -31.17 -17.03
CA ALA A 107 2.88 -30.58 -17.00
C ALA A 107 3.50 -30.60 -15.60
N ILE A 108 2.74 -30.25 -14.56
CA ILE A 108 3.28 -30.26 -13.20
C ILE A 108 3.51 -31.68 -12.67
N LEU A 109 2.60 -32.61 -12.93
CA LEU A 109 2.78 -34.01 -12.55
C LEU A 109 4.01 -34.60 -13.24
N TYR A 110 4.18 -34.35 -14.55
CA TYR A 110 5.36 -34.80 -15.27
C TYR A 110 6.66 -34.24 -14.68
N HIS A 111 6.68 -32.95 -14.34
CA HIS A 111 7.85 -32.29 -13.73
C HIS A 111 8.28 -32.96 -12.42
N PHE A 112 7.32 -33.32 -11.56
CA PHE A 112 7.58 -33.93 -10.25
C PHE A 112 7.77 -35.45 -10.29
N GLN A 113 7.23 -36.15 -11.30
CA GLN A 113 7.56 -37.55 -11.56
C GLN A 113 9.05 -37.76 -11.85
N GLN A 114 9.71 -36.79 -12.51
CA GLN A 114 11.16 -36.84 -12.73
C GLN A 114 11.99 -36.58 -11.45
N ARG A 115 11.34 -36.21 -10.35
CA ARG A 115 11.95 -35.86 -9.06
C ARG A 115 11.38 -36.69 -7.91
N GLU A 116 11.00 -37.93 -8.21
CA GLU A 116 10.34 -38.83 -7.25
C GLU A 116 11.19 -39.18 -6.01
N HIS A 117 12.49 -38.85 -6.01
CA HIS A 117 13.42 -39.04 -4.90
C HIS A 117 13.35 -37.93 -3.84
N LEU A 118 12.78 -36.76 -4.15
CA LEU A 118 12.64 -35.66 -3.19
C LEU A 118 11.86 -36.12 -1.96
N LEU A 119 12.23 -35.61 -0.78
CA LEU A 119 11.66 -36.04 0.49
C LEU A 119 10.50 -35.13 0.89
N VAL A 120 9.31 -35.72 1.02
CA VAL A 120 8.10 -35.05 1.47
C VAL A 120 7.96 -35.23 2.98
N PRO A 121 7.84 -34.15 3.77
CA PRO A 121 7.54 -34.24 5.20
C PRO A 121 6.07 -34.58 5.40
N LEU A 122 5.78 -35.78 5.91
CA LEU A 122 4.44 -36.22 6.24
C LEU A 122 4.21 -36.13 7.75
N GLY A 123 3.12 -35.51 8.15
CA GLY A 123 2.75 -35.25 9.53
C GLY A 123 1.40 -34.55 9.59
N SER A 124 0.97 -34.19 10.80
CA SER A 124 -0.24 -33.38 10.98
C SER A 124 -0.12 -32.06 10.24
N CYS A 125 -1.26 -31.55 9.78
CA CYS A 125 -1.40 -30.22 9.23
C CYS A 125 -2.80 -29.68 9.58
N HIS A 126 -3.00 -28.37 9.49
CA HIS A 126 -4.32 -27.74 9.56
C HIS A 126 -5.15 -28.06 8.32
N GLY A 127 -4.51 -28.16 7.15
CA GLY A 127 -5.08 -28.54 5.86
C GLY A 127 -5.88 -27.44 5.15
N ASP A 128 -6.31 -26.41 5.90
CA ASP A 128 -6.92 -25.17 5.39
C ASP A 128 -6.43 -23.90 6.12
N LEU A 129 -5.11 -23.77 6.31
CA LEU A 129 -4.51 -22.61 6.99
C LEU A 129 -4.55 -21.32 6.13
N THR A 130 -5.75 -20.79 5.92
CA THR A 130 -6.00 -19.52 5.23
C THR A 130 -6.19 -18.38 6.23
N PHE A 131 -6.01 -17.14 5.80
CA PHE A 131 -6.25 -15.94 6.61
C PHE A 131 -7.72 -15.75 7.01
N GLN A 132 -8.66 -16.38 6.31
CA GLN A 132 -10.07 -16.38 6.71
C GLN A 132 -10.33 -17.27 7.92
N ASN A 133 -9.45 -18.24 8.17
CA ASN A 133 -9.48 -19.18 9.28
C ASN A 133 -8.62 -18.72 10.46
N MET A 134 -8.37 -17.41 10.56
CA MET A 134 -7.55 -16.79 11.61
C MET A 134 -8.30 -15.68 12.33
N LEU A 135 -8.22 -15.70 13.66
CA LEU A 135 -8.69 -14.64 14.56
C LEU A 135 -7.53 -14.15 15.43
N ILE A 136 -7.40 -12.83 15.54
CA ILE A 136 -6.23 -12.19 16.15
C ILE A 136 -6.63 -11.34 17.36
N ASP A 137 -6.03 -11.62 18.52
CA ASP A 137 -5.99 -10.69 19.64
C ASP A 137 -4.63 -9.96 19.63
N CYS A 138 -4.63 -8.74 19.10
CA CYS A 138 -3.44 -7.89 19.06
C CYS A 138 -2.95 -7.46 20.45
N THR A 139 -3.83 -7.45 21.46
CA THR A 139 -3.52 -7.00 22.82
C THR A 139 -2.73 -8.07 23.54
N ASN A 140 -3.22 -9.31 23.52
CA ASN A 140 -2.59 -10.44 24.19
C ASN A 140 -1.57 -11.16 23.30
N ARG A 141 -1.47 -10.78 22.02
CA ARG A 141 -0.65 -11.46 21.00
C ARG A 141 -1.03 -12.93 20.87
N GLU A 142 -2.32 -13.17 20.63
CA GLU A 142 -2.85 -14.52 20.41
C GLU A 142 -3.38 -14.66 18.98
N LEU A 143 -3.04 -15.79 18.35
CA LEU A 143 -3.55 -16.21 17.05
C LEU A 143 -4.38 -17.47 17.25
N CYS A 144 -5.68 -17.37 17.00
CA CYS A 144 -6.60 -18.50 16.99
C CYS A 144 -6.81 -18.98 15.55
N VAL A 145 -6.52 -20.25 15.30
CA VAL A 145 -6.80 -20.94 14.02
C VAL A 145 -7.95 -21.92 14.20
N PHE A 146 -8.83 -22.03 13.19
CA PHE A 146 -10.03 -22.86 13.24
C PHE A 146 -10.37 -23.47 11.87
N ASP A 147 -11.34 -24.39 11.84
CA ASP A 147 -11.75 -25.12 10.62
C ASP A 147 -10.63 -26.02 10.05
N PHE A 148 -10.14 -26.94 10.89
CA PHE A 148 -9.18 -27.97 10.50
C PHE A 148 -9.82 -28.96 9.52
N LEU A 149 -9.17 -29.19 8.38
CA LEU A 149 -9.68 -30.06 7.32
C LEU A 149 -8.65 -31.12 6.93
N ASP A 150 -9.12 -32.34 6.67
CA ASP A 150 -8.26 -33.40 6.15
C ASP A 150 -7.72 -33.05 4.74
N SER A 151 -6.42 -33.27 4.56
CA SER A 151 -5.73 -33.21 3.29
C SER A 151 -5.67 -34.58 2.61
N PHE A 152 -5.54 -34.57 1.28
CA PHE A 152 -5.31 -35.80 0.51
C PHE A 152 -3.86 -36.31 0.64
N VAL A 153 -2.98 -35.45 1.13
CA VAL A 153 -1.62 -35.72 1.58
C VAL A 153 -1.42 -34.88 2.85
N GLU A 154 -1.44 -35.53 4.01
CA GLU A 154 -1.17 -34.90 5.31
C GLU A 154 0.29 -34.48 5.39
N SER A 155 0.55 -33.19 5.22
CA SER A 155 1.88 -32.60 5.15
C SER A 155 1.80 -31.12 5.48
N PRO A 156 2.70 -30.58 6.33
CA PRO A 156 2.77 -29.14 6.58
C PRO A 156 3.02 -28.30 5.31
N LEU A 157 3.53 -28.91 4.22
CA LEU A 157 3.63 -28.25 2.92
C LEU A 157 2.25 -27.81 2.37
N GLN A 158 1.17 -28.46 2.79
CA GLN A 158 -0.20 -28.06 2.46
C GLN A 158 -0.56 -26.71 3.10
N ASP A 159 -0.10 -26.45 4.32
CA ASP A 159 -0.38 -25.18 5.01
C ASP A 159 0.51 -24.06 4.52
N ILE A 160 1.78 -24.33 4.18
CA ILE A 160 2.61 -23.39 3.42
C ILE A 160 1.89 -22.98 2.12
N ALA A 161 1.37 -23.96 1.37
CA ALA A 161 0.63 -23.70 0.14
C ALA A 161 -0.66 -22.88 0.37
N LYS A 162 -1.33 -23.03 1.51
CA LYS A 162 -2.53 -22.26 1.89
C LYS A 162 -2.20 -20.81 2.24
N LEU A 163 -1.11 -20.58 2.98
CA LEU A 163 -0.61 -19.23 3.22
C LEU A 163 -0.21 -18.53 1.91
N LEU A 164 0.47 -19.26 0.99
CA LEU A 164 0.83 -18.75 -0.34
C LEU A 164 -0.38 -18.49 -1.24
N GLN A 165 -1.44 -19.32 -1.14
CA GLN A 165 -2.71 -19.08 -1.82
C GLN A 165 -3.24 -17.67 -1.50
N ASP A 166 -3.22 -17.27 -0.24
CA ASP A 166 -3.70 -15.95 0.16
C ASP A 166 -2.75 -14.80 -0.19
N CYS A 167 -1.45 -14.94 0.10
CA CYS A 167 -0.51 -13.82 -0.03
C CYS A 167 0.05 -13.65 -1.45
N ARG A 168 0.50 -14.73 -2.10
CA ARG A 168 1.15 -14.69 -3.42
C ARG A 168 0.13 -14.66 -4.56
N HIS A 169 -0.93 -15.46 -4.44
CA HIS A 169 -1.96 -15.57 -5.49
C HIS A 169 -3.15 -14.65 -5.27
N LEU A 170 -3.12 -13.87 -4.17
CA LEU A 170 -4.12 -12.87 -3.83
C LEU A 170 -5.53 -13.47 -3.65
N TRP A 171 -5.64 -14.76 -3.31
CA TRP A 171 -6.93 -15.40 -3.02
C TRP A 171 -7.68 -14.65 -1.91
N PHE A 172 -6.94 -14.12 -0.93
CA PHE A 172 -7.46 -13.26 0.13
C PHE A 172 -8.39 -12.16 -0.37
N LEU A 173 -8.04 -11.51 -1.50
CA LEU A 173 -8.83 -10.43 -2.09
C LEU A 173 -10.16 -10.93 -2.68
N THR A 174 -10.23 -12.20 -3.10
CA THR A 174 -11.47 -12.78 -3.61
C THR A 174 -12.48 -13.09 -2.51
N GLN A 175 -12.00 -13.29 -1.28
CA GLN A 175 -12.81 -13.67 -0.13
C GLN A 175 -13.19 -12.47 0.76
N ASN A 176 -12.61 -11.30 0.49
CA ASN A 176 -12.77 -10.11 1.31
C ASN A 176 -13.20 -8.91 0.50
N ASP A 177 -14.23 -8.21 0.97
CA ASP A 177 -14.55 -6.88 0.44
C ASP A 177 -13.48 -5.87 0.87
N VAL A 178 -12.79 -5.31 -0.13
CA VAL A 178 -11.66 -4.38 0.02
C VAL A 178 -11.98 -3.10 -0.73
N HIS A 179 -12.14 -2.01 0.02
CA HIS A 179 -12.27 -0.68 -0.57
C HIS A 179 -10.99 -0.27 -1.30
N ALA A 180 -11.16 0.48 -2.40
CA ALA A 180 -10.05 0.93 -3.24
C ALA A 180 -8.96 1.69 -2.45
N GLU A 181 -9.37 2.49 -1.45
CA GLU A 181 -8.45 3.24 -0.57
C GLU A 181 -7.55 2.37 0.32
N HIS A 182 -7.92 1.11 0.56
CA HIS A 182 -7.13 0.17 1.36
C HIS A 182 -6.36 -0.84 0.50
N CYS A 183 -6.62 -0.88 -0.81
CA CYS A 183 -6.04 -1.86 -1.72
C CYS A 183 -4.51 -1.83 -1.70
N ALA A 184 -3.90 -0.65 -1.83
CA ALA A 184 -2.44 -0.48 -1.81
C ALA A 184 -1.81 -0.98 -0.51
N ARG A 185 -2.45 -0.72 0.63
CA ARG A 185 -2.01 -1.19 1.94
C ARG A 185 -2.07 -2.70 2.03
N ILE A 186 -3.21 -3.30 1.68
CA ILE A 186 -3.41 -4.76 1.76
C ILE A 186 -2.42 -5.49 0.85
N VAL A 187 -2.28 -5.10 -0.42
CA VAL A 187 -1.35 -5.80 -1.32
C VAL A 187 0.11 -5.66 -0.88
N THR A 188 0.48 -4.54 -0.27
CA THR A 188 1.80 -4.34 0.32
C THR A 188 2.02 -5.26 1.53
N THR A 189 1.00 -5.41 2.37
CA THR A 189 1.07 -6.32 3.53
C THR A 189 1.07 -7.80 3.11
N LEU A 190 0.32 -8.18 2.06
CA LEU A 190 0.38 -9.52 1.48
C LEU A 190 1.77 -9.83 0.91
N ASP A 191 2.42 -8.87 0.23
CA ASP A 191 3.80 -9.00 -0.26
C ASP A 191 4.82 -9.12 0.88
N LEU A 192 4.62 -8.41 1.99
CA LEU A 192 5.39 -8.60 3.23
C LEU A 192 5.22 -10.04 3.74
N PHE A 193 4.00 -10.54 3.84
CA PHE A 193 3.72 -11.89 4.33
C PHE A 193 4.33 -12.96 3.44
N TYR A 194 4.21 -12.81 2.12
CA TYR A 194 4.87 -13.68 1.15
C TYR A 194 6.39 -13.68 1.34
N THR A 195 7.00 -12.51 1.51
CA THR A 195 8.45 -12.38 1.71
C THR A 195 8.90 -13.10 2.99
N ARG A 196 8.12 -13.00 4.07
CA ARG A 196 8.36 -13.70 5.35
C ARG A 196 8.27 -15.21 5.21
N ILE A 197 7.20 -15.73 4.61
CA ILE A 197 7.04 -17.18 4.36
C ILE A 197 8.19 -17.69 3.50
N ARG A 198 8.53 -16.97 2.43
CA ARG A 198 9.64 -17.37 1.56
C ARG A 198 10.96 -17.38 2.33
N ALA A 199 11.28 -16.33 3.09
CA ALA A 199 12.50 -16.27 3.89
C ALA A 199 12.57 -17.38 4.95
N ALA A 200 11.42 -17.79 5.50
CA ALA A 200 11.36 -18.89 6.47
C ALA A 200 11.68 -20.25 5.87
N TYR A 201 11.35 -20.50 4.59
CA TYR A 201 11.37 -21.85 4.03
C TYR A 201 12.22 -22.05 2.76
N CYS A 202 12.64 -21.00 2.05
CA CYS A 202 13.25 -21.14 0.71
C CYS A 202 14.58 -21.88 0.69
N ASP A 203 15.30 -21.89 1.81
CA ASP A 203 16.62 -22.54 1.92
C ASP A 203 16.50 -24.03 2.29
N TYR A 204 15.30 -24.54 2.58
CA TYR A 204 15.07 -25.95 2.89
C TYR A 204 14.85 -26.76 1.62
N GLU A 205 15.40 -27.98 1.55
CA GLU A 205 15.22 -28.88 0.39
C GLU A 205 13.74 -29.14 0.07
N MET A 206 12.89 -29.20 1.10
CA MET A 206 11.44 -29.37 0.93
C MET A 206 10.76 -28.23 0.15
N TRP A 207 11.40 -27.06 0.05
CA TRP A 207 10.88 -25.94 -0.74
C TRP A 207 10.73 -26.29 -2.22
N GLU A 208 11.56 -27.19 -2.75
CA GLU A 208 11.45 -27.68 -4.13
C GLU A 208 10.09 -28.36 -4.39
N LEU A 209 9.43 -28.87 -3.35
CA LEU A 209 8.12 -29.52 -3.44
C LEU A 209 6.95 -28.54 -3.32
N VAL A 210 7.15 -27.36 -2.76
CA VAL A 210 6.08 -26.37 -2.52
C VAL A 210 5.28 -26.05 -3.79
N PRO A 211 5.88 -25.88 -4.99
CA PRO A 211 5.11 -25.65 -6.21
C PRO A 211 4.08 -26.75 -6.53
N LEU A 212 4.36 -28.02 -6.18
CA LEU A 212 3.40 -29.11 -6.37
C LEU A 212 2.19 -28.94 -5.45
N PHE A 213 2.43 -28.67 -4.16
CA PHE A 213 1.38 -28.45 -3.17
C PHE A 213 0.58 -27.19 -3.48
N GLU A 214 1.25 -26.09 -3.81
CA GLU A 214 0.67 -24.80 -4.19
C GLU A 214 -0.26 -24.93 -5.41
N PHE A 215 0.19 -25.62 -6.47
CA PHE A 215 -0.65 -25.84 -7.64
C PHE A 215 -1.90 -26.64 -7.31
N PHE A 216 -1.77 -27.73 -6.53
CA PHE A 216 -2.93 -28.54 -6.16
C PHE A 216 -3.83 -27.83 -5.14
N CYS A 217 -3.29 -26.95 -4.29
CA CYS A 217 -4.06 -26.08 -3.42
C CYS A 217 -5.01 -25.19 -4.24
N LEU A 218 -4.47 -24.52 -5.26
CA LEU A 218 -5.24 -23.71 -6.21
C LEU A 218 -6.19 -24.54 -7.08
N ALA A 219 -5.73 -25.65 -7.68
CA ALA A 219 -6.54 -26.45 -8.58
C ALA A 219 -7.74 -27.09 -7.88
N ARG A 220 -7.62 -27.37 -6.57
CA ARG A 220 -8.70 -27.93 -5.74
C ARG A 220 -9.88 -26.99 -5.56
N VAL A 221 -9.68 -25.67 -5.60
CA VAL A 221 -10.79 -24.72 -5.43
C VAL A 221 -11.57 -24.51 -6.72
N LEU A 222 -10.99 -24.80 -7.90
CA LEU A 222 -11.62 -24.60 -9.22
C LEU A 222 -13.05 -25.16 -9.34
N PRO A 223 -13.39 -26.37 -8.85
CA PRO A 223 -14.76 -26.88 -8.94
C PRO A 223 -15.77 -26.11 -8.08
N TYR A 224 -15.30 -25.41 -7.06
CA TYR A 224 -16.12 -24.76 -6.03
C TYR A 224 -16.29 -23.25 -6.26
N ILE A 225 -15.47 -22.65 -7.14
CA ILE A 225 -15.54 -21.22 -7.43
C ILE A 225 -16.96 -20.79 -7.81
N THR A 226 -17.31 -19.59 -7.38
CA THR A 226 -18.66 -19.04 -7.42
C THR A 226 -18.82 -17.92 -8.43
N ASN A 227 -17.71 -17.26 -8.78
CA ASN A 227 -17.70 -16.07 -9.61
C ASN A 227 -16.47 -16.03 -10.53
N GLN A 228 -16.48 -15.06 -11.46
CA GLN A 228 -15.42 -14.87 -12.46
C GLN A 228 -14.09 -14.43 -11.83
N HIS A 229 -14.12 -13.72 -10.70
CA HIS A 229 -12.94 -13.21 -9.99
C HIS A 229 -12.10 -14.31 -9.38
N GLU A 230 -12.76 -15.22 -8.65
CA GLU A 230 -12.14 -16.44 -8.13
C GLU A 230 -11.54 -17.28 -9.25
N LYS A 231 -12.25 -17.38 -10.40
CA LYS A 231 -11.73 -18.07 -11.59
C LYS A 231 -10.43 -17.45 -12.07
N ASP A 232 -10.43 -16.15 -12.32
CA ASP A 232 -9.29 -15.43 -12.88
C ASP A 232 -8.08 -15.45 -11.94
N CYS A 233 -8.32 -15.30 -10.62
CA CYS A 233 -7.32 -15.45 -9.58
C CYS A 233 -6.64 -16.83 -9.63
N VAL A 234 -7.44 -17.90 -9.62
CA VAL A 234 -6.89 -19.27 -9.60
C VAL A 234 -6.17 -19.60 -10.91
N LEU A 235 -6.71 -19.22 -12.07
CA LEU A 235 -6.06 -19.47 -13.37
C LEU A 235 -4.74 -18.70 -13.51
N ALA A 236 -4.68 -17.46 -13.01
CA ALA A 236 -3.45 -16.68 -12.94
C ALA A 236 -2.43 -17.34 -12.01
N GLY A 237 -2.87 -17.84 -10.85
CA GLY A 237 -2.00 -18.54 -9.90
C GLY A 237 -1.41 -19.83 -10.48
N LEU A 238 -2.23 -20.69 -11.09
CA LEU A 238 -1.76 -21.92 -11.76
C LEU A 238 -0.73 -21.63 -12.85
N SER A 239 -0.95 -20.55 -13.61
CA SER A 239 -0.03 -20.11 -14.65
C SER A 239 1.28 -19.57 -14.08
N THR A 240 1.23 -18.87 -12.95
CA THR A 240 2.39 -18.36 -12.22
C THR A 240 3.27 -19.49 -11.70
N VAL A 241 2.69 -20.47 -11.01
CA VAL A 241 3.43 -21.64 -10.50
C VAL A 241 4.19 -22.36 -11.62
N LEU A 242 3.53 -22.60 -12.76
CA LEU A 242 4.16 -23.26 -13.90
C LEU A 242 5.19 -22.41 -14.63
N LYS A 243 5.05 -21.09 -14.62
CA LYS A 243 6.04 -20.18 -15.20
C LYS A 243 7.33 -20.24 -14.41
N ASP A 244 7.23 -20.24 -13.09
CA ASP A 244 8.40 -20.23 -12.20
C ASP A 244 9.20 -21.53 -12.35
N LEU A 245 8.52 -22.69 -12.42
CA LEU A 245 9.16 -23.99 -12.71
C LEU A 245 9.90 -24.06 -14.06
N ARG A 246 9.55 -23.19 -15.03
CA ARG A 246 10.25 -23.11 -16.33
C ARG A 246 11.43 -22.15 -16.28
N CYS A 247 11.33 -21.11 -15.46
CA CYS A 247 12.37 -20.12 -15.25
C CYS A 247 13.55 -20.67 -14.43
N ASP A 248 13.34 -21.77 -13.68
CA ASP A 248 14.40 -22.54 -12.98
C ASP A 248 15.34 -23.34 -13.92
N SER A 249 15.38 -23.02 -15.23
CA SER A 249 16.56 -23.37 -16.04
C SER A 249 17.78 -22.56 -15.57
N PRO A 250 19.04 -23.06 -15.68
CA PRO A 250 20.23 -22.48 -15.04
C PRO A 250 20.68 -21.09 -15.54
N GLN A 251 19.79 -20.31 -16.16
CA GLN A 251 20.03 -18.95 -16.64
C GLN A 251 19.28 -17.87 -15.86
N TYR A 252 18.55 -18.23 -14.80
CA TYR A 252 17.94 -17.27 -13.87
C TYR A 252 18.46 -17.44 -12.44
N GLN A 253 19.77 -17.62 -12.30
CA GLN A 253 20.45 -17.10 -11.12
C GLN A 253 20.49 -15.57 -11.23
N VAL A 254 20.10 -14.92 -10.13
CA VAL A 254 20.11 -13.47 -9.84
C VAL A 254 18.83 -12.71 -10.24
N CYS A 255 17.84 -12.74 -9.34
CA CYS A 255 17.27 -11.49 -8.82
C CYS A 255 17.33 -11.51 -7.27
N HIS A 256 18.49 -11.91 -6.76
CA HIS A 256 18.95 -11.49 -5.45
C HIS A 256 20.07 -10.48 -5.68
N THR A 257 19.66 -9.23 -5.89
CA THR A 257 20.38 -8.11 -5.30
C THR A 257 19.44 -7.51 -4.26
N ILE A 258 19.18 -8.28 -3.20
CA ILE A 258 19.27 -7.68 -1.88
C ILE A 258 20.78 -7.48 -1.75
N ALA A 259 21.21 -6.25 -1.96
CA ALA A 259 22.60 -5.88 -1.74
C ALA A 259 22.98 -6.40 -0.35
N ASP A 260 24.10 -7.12 -0.28
CA ASP A 260 24.76 -7.48 0.96
C ASP A 260 24.61 -6.32 1.96
N GLU A 261 23.94 -6.63 3.06
CA GLU A 261 24.01 -5.87 4.28
C GLU A 261 25.46 -5.90 4.75
N THR A 262 26.26 -4.93 4.31
CA THR A 262 27.43 -4.30 4.99
C THR A 262 28.39 -3.66 3.99
N GLU A 263 27.94 -2.72 3.15
CA GLU A 263 28.84 -1.72 2.51
C GLU A 263 28.07 -0.53 1.88
N TRP A 264 27.18 0.12 2.65
CA TRP A 264 26.43 1.30 2.18
C TRP A 264 26.99 2.65 2.65
N ILE A 265 28.30 2.72 2.84
CA ILE A 265 29.00 3.99 3.09
C ILE A 265 30.18 4.03 2.13
N HIS A 266 29.99 4.61 0.95
CA HIS A 266 30.80 5.70 0.41
C HIS A 266 30.42 6.03 -1.04
N GLY A 267 29.99 7.28 -1.23
CA GLY A 267 29.67 7.87 -2.52
C GLY A 267 28.72 9.07 -2.46
N VAL A 268 28.65 9.79 -1.33
CA VAL A 268 27.88 11.04 -1.21
C VAL A 268 28.64 12.15 -1.92
N ASP A 269 28.49 12.20 -3.24
CA ASP A 269 28.91 13.36 -4.03
C ASP A 269 27.71 13.92 -4.80
N ASN A 270 26.60 14.15 -4.08
CA ASN A 270 25.55 15.14 -4.41
C ASN A 270 24.57 15.33 -3.23
N LYS A 271 24.97 16.08 -2.19
CA LYS A 271 24.12 16.36 -1.00
C LYS A 271 22.86 17.20 -1.28
N SER A 272 22.64 17.62 -2.52
CA SER A 272 21.54 18.52 -2.87
C SER A 272 20.29 17.78 -3.34
N VAL A 273 19.15 18.13 -2.75
CA VAL A 273 17.81 17.56 -2.97
C VAL A 273 17.13 18.20 -4.19
N THR A 274 16.40 17.41 -4.97
CA THR A 274 15.42 17.94 -5.94
C THR A 274 14.04 17.97 -5.29
N MET A 275 13.46 19.16 -5.16
CA MET A 275 12.07 19.29 -4.71
C MET A 275 11.11 19.13 -5.89
N ILE A 276 10.02 18.39 -5.71
CA ILE A 276 8.97 18.18 -6.71
C ILE A 276 7.64 18.58 -6.09
N ILE A 277 6.91 19.47 -6.77
CA ILE A 277 5.58 19.95 -6.37
C ILE A 277 4.55 19.41 -7.37
N PRO A 278 3.86 18.30 -7.05
CA PRO A 278 2.86 17.72 -7.92
C PRO A 278 1.54 18.50 -7.84
N ALA A 279 1.21 19.27 -8.88
CA ALA A 279 0.05 20.14 -8.91
C ALA A 279 -0.92 19.83 -10.09
N MET A 280 -0.96 18.56 -10.52
CA MET A 280 -1.83 18.07 -11.61
C MET A 280 -3.10 17.35 -11.14
N GLY A 281 -3.35 17.29 -9.82
CA GLY A 281 -4.53 16.63 -9.28
C GLY A 281 -5.82 17.36 -9.64
N SER A 282 -6.93 16.63 -9.81
CA SER A 282 -8.24 17.21 -10.16
C SER A 282 -8.72 18.29 -9.17
N GLN A 283 -8.31 18.19 -7.91
CA GLN A 283 -8.60 19.22 -6.89
C GLN A 283 -7.92 20.56 -7.19
N MET A 284 -6.75 20.57 -7.85
CA MET A 284 -6.05 21.81 -8.22
C MET A 284 -6.78 22.57 -9.33
N ALA A 285 -7.49 21.83 -10.20
CA ALA A 285 -8.32 22.38 -11.26
C ALA A 285 -9.72 22.82 -10.77
N GLN A 286 -10.13 22.44 -9.55
CA GLN A 286 -11.44 22.81 -9.00
C GLN A 286 -11.56 24.33 -8.89
N ARG A 287 -12.68 24.89 -9.35
CA ARG A 287 -12.88 26.33 -9.47
C ARG A 287 -13.71 26.89 -8.32
N TYR A 288 -13.32 28.08 -7.87
CA TYR A 288 -13.97 28.74 -6.74
C TYR A 288 -14.26 30.21 -7.03
N GLY A 289 -15.25 30.72 -6.29
CA GLY A 289 -15.68 32.11 -6.34
C GLY A 289 -16.35 32.52 -7.66
N PRO A 290 -16.85 33.77 -7.73
CA PRO A 290 -17.60 34.27 -8.89
C PRO A 290 -16.75 34.43 -10.16
N ARG A 291 -15.42 34.44 -10.04
CA ARG A 291 -14.48 34.50 -11.16
C ARG A 291 -14.04 33.12 -11.65
N CYS A 292 -14.54 32.04 -11.06
CA CYS A 292 -14.23 30.65 -11.43
C CYS A 292 -12.71 30.38 -11.51
N ILE A 293 -11.96 30.86 -10.50
CA ILE A 293 -10.50 30.72 -10.44
C ILE A 293 -10.16 29.30 -9.95
N PRO A 294 -9.26 28.55 -10.61
CA PRO A 294 -8.82 27.24 -10.12
C PRO A 294 -8.11 27.35 -8.77
N LYS A 295 -8.23 26.32 -7.93
CA LYS A 295 -7.61 26.24 -6.60
C LYS A 295 -6.13 26.62 -6.63
N LEU A 296 -5.41 26.11 -7.62
CA LEU A 296 -3.99 26.37 -7.85
C LEU A 296 -3.62 27.86 -7.83
N LEU A 297 -4.51 28.70 -8.38
CA LEU A 297 -4.32 30.13 -8.57
C LEU A 297 -5.17 30.99 -7.62
N LEU A 298 -5.82 30.38 -6.64
CA LEU A 298 -6.55 31.15 -5.65
C LEU A 298 -5.56 32.06 -4.88
N PRO A 299 -5.88 33.35 -4.73
CA PRO A 299 -5.08 34.20 -3.87
C PRO A 299 -5.30 33.81 -2.41
N ASP A 300 -4.22 33.81 -1.64
CA ASP A 300 -4.29 33.78 -0.19
C ASP A 300 -4.70 35.16 0.38
N GLN A 301 -4.55 35.31 1.70
CA GLN A 301 -4.91 36.55 2.42
C GLN A 301 -4.07 37.77 1.97
N ASP A 302 -2.86 37.55 1.45
CA ASP A 302 -1.96 38.59 0.96
C ASP A 302 -2.10 38.81 -0.55
N GLY A 303 -3.03 38.10 -1.21
CA GLY A 303 -3.21 38.17 -2.66
C GLY A 303 -2.25 37.28 -3.46
N ILE A 304 -1.44 36.44 -2.80
CA ILE A 304 -0.44 35.57 -3.45
C ILE A 304 -1.11 34.26 -3.88
N PRO A 305 -0.95 33.82 -5.15
CA PRO A 305 -1.50 32.54 -5.59
C PRO A 305 -1.00 31.35 -4.75
N LEU A 306 -1.88 30.39 -4.43
CA LEU A 306 -1.53 29.23 -3.57
C LEU A 306 -0.30 28.47 -4.08
N ILE A 307 -0.17 28.24 -5.39
CA ILE A 307 1.00 27.56 -5.97
C ILE A 307 2.33 28.31 -5.77
N VAL A 308 2.28 29.64 -5.65
CA VAL A 308 3.46 30.46 -5.33
C VAL A 308 3.74 30.43 -3.83
N ARG A 309 2.68 30.35 -3.01
CA ARG A 309 2.79 30.32 -1.55
C ARG A 309 3.26 28.98 -1.00
N CYS A 310 2.87 27.86 -1.60
CA CYS A 310 2.96 26.50 -1.02
C CYS A 310 4.37 26.03 -0.61
N PHE A 311 5.42 26.70 -1.09
CA PHE A 311 6.81 26.39 -0.71
C PHE A 311 7.57 27.63 -0.20
N SER A 312 6.86 28.72 0.13
CA SER A 312 7.50 29.98 0.54
C SER A 312 8.25 29.87 1.87
N ARG A 313 7.73 29.07 2.81
CA ARG A 313 8.32 28.82 4.13
C ARG A 313 9.24 27.60 4.19
N VAL A 314 9.35 26.86 3.08
CA VAL A 314 10.28 25.73 2.97
C VAL A 314 11.70 26.28 2.80
N GLY A 315 12.63 25.81 3.64
CA GLY A 315 14.06 26.10 3.57
C GLY A 315 14.71 25.36 2.40
N VAL A 316 15.35 26.12 1.51
CA VAL A 316 15.89 25.63 0.23
C VAL A 316 17.41 25.58 0.19
N ALA A 317 18.09 25.65 1.34
CA ALA A 317 19.55 25.71 1.42
C ALA A 317 20.23 24.51 0.75
N ASN A 318 19.64 23.30 0.87
CA ASN A 318 20.14 22.09 0.22
C ASN A 318 19.36 21.71 -1.05
N VAL A 319 18.51 22.58 -1.58
CA VAL A 319 17.70 22.28 -2.77
C VAL A 319 18.40 22.77 -4.02
N LYS A 320 18.72 21.86 -4.95
CA LYS A 320 19.35 22.21 -6.25
C LYS A 320 18.34 22.61 -7.33
N ALA A 321 17.10 22.12 -7.23
CA ALA A 321 16.06 22.31 -8.22
C ALA A 321 14.69 22.12 -7.59
N ILE A 322 13.72 22.90 -8.05
CA ILE A 322 12.31 22.84 -7.68
C ILE A 322 11.53 22.62 -8.97
N ILE A 323 10.91 21.46 -9.12
CA ILE A 323 10.11 21.11 -10.29
C ILE A 323 8.63 21.25 -9.93
N ILE A 324 7.95 22.20 -10.57
CA ILE A 324 6.50 22.40 -10.42
C ILE A 324 5.82 21.68 -11.59
N ALA A 325 5.06 20.64 -11.28
CA ALA A 325 4.37 19.81 -12.27
C ALA A 325 2.90 20.22 -12.38
N VAL A 326 2.49 20.71 -13.55
CA VAL A 326 1.16 21.29 -13.80
C VAL A 326 0.57 20.80 -15.12
N GLU A 327 -0.77 20.80 -15.19
CA GLU A 327 -1.48 20.49 -16.42
C GLU A 327 -1.41 21.69 -17.38
N ARG A 328 -0.85 21.49 -18.57
CA ARG A 328 -0.67 22.57 -19.57
C ARG A 328 -1.99 23.21 -19.94
N ALA A 329 -3.02 22.41 -20.18
CA ALA A 329 -4.33 22.91 -20.61
C ALA A 329 -4.91 23.89 -19.58
N LEU A 330 -4.84 23.55 -18.29
CA LEU A 330 -5.28 24.42 -17.20
C LEU A 330 -4.51 25.75 -17.21
N ILE A 331 -3.18 25.70 -17.34
CA ILE A 331 -2.33 26.90 -17.34
C ILE A 331 -2.61 27.80 -18.55
N LEU A 332 -2.72 27.23 -19.75
CA LEU A 332 -3.03 28.00 -20.96
C LEU A 332 -4.43 28.62 -20.88
N GLU A 333 -5.39 27.92 -20.30
CA GLU A 333 -6.75 28.43 -20.11
C GLU A 333 -6.78 29.62 -19.14
N THR A 334 -6.03 29.55 -18.03
CA THR A 334 -6.12 30.56 -16.96
C THR A 334 -5.14 31.71 -17.09
N CYS A 335 -3.94 31.43 -17.58
CA CYS A 335 -2.84 32.41 -17.69
C CYS A 335 -2.59 32.85 -19.14
N GLY A 336 -3.21 32.18 -20.13
CA GLY A 336 -3.04 32.44 -21.55
C GLY A 336 -1.74 31.88 -22.14
N THR A 337 -0.64 31.91 -21.39
CA THR A 337 0.68 31.39 -21.81
C THR A 337 1.44 30.80 -20.63
N GLU A 338 2.33 29.84 -20.90
CA GLU A 338 3.27 29.29 -19.91
C GLU A 338 4.11 30.42 -19.27
N SER A 339 4.67 31.32 -20.09
CA SER A 339 5.48 32.44 -19.57
C SER A 339 4.69 33.41 -18.67
N ALA A 340 3.37 33.53 -18.84
CA ALA A 340 2.55 34.35 -17.93
C ALA A 340 2.38 33.68 -16.57
N PHE A 341 2.29 32.35 -16.53
CA PHE A 341 2.28 31.59 -15.29
C PHE A 341 3.63 31.64 -14.57
N GLU A 342 4.74 31.51 -15.31
CA GLU A 342 6.09 31.57 -14.74
C GLU A 342 6.39 32.93 -14.09
N ARG A 343 5.91 34.03 -14.71
CA ARG A 343 6.05 35.38 -14.14
C ARG A 343 5.37 35.56 -12.78
N LEU A 344 4.40 34.71 -12.41
CA LEU A 344 3.78 34.77 -11.07
C LEU A 344 4.81 34.52 -9.95
N PHE A 345 5.92 33.83 -10.26
CA PHE A 345 6.96 33.49 -9.30
C PHE A 345 8.06 34.56 -9.19
N ASP A 346 8.23 35.40 -10.22
CA ASP A 346 9.25 36.44 -10.26
C ASP A 346 9.01 37.49 -9.16
N ASP A 347 7.76 37.89 -8.95
CA ASP A 347 7.39 38.97 -8.03
C ASP A 347 7.50 38.58 -6.55
N HIS A 348 7.50 37.27 -6.23
CA HIS A 348 7.34 36.78 -4.86
C HIS A 348 8.48 35.87 -4.38
N GLN A 349 9.32 35.33 -5.28
CA GLN A 349 10.37 34.36 -4.95
C GLN A 349 11.69 34.64 -5.67
N THR A 350 12.07 35.91 -5.82
CA THR A 350 13.21 36.40 -6.65
C THR A 350 14.56 35.71 -6.39
N HIS A 351 14.81 35.22 -5.16
CA HIS A 351 16.04 34.50 -4.82
C HIS A 351 15.99 33.00 -5.18
N ARG A 352 14.79 32.45 -5.40
CA ARG A 352 14.53 31.04 -5.72
C ARG A 352 14.21 30.80 -7.18
N THR A 353 13.93 31.84 -7.98
CA THR A 353 13.61 31.73 -9.41
C THR A 353 14.64 30.92 -10.20
N LYS A 354 15.93 30.99 -9.83
CA LYS A 354 17.00 30.20 -10.45
C LYS A 354 16.91 28.68 -10.22
N LEU A 355 16.14 28.26 -9.21
CA LEU A 355 15.90 26.85 -8.89
C LEU A 355 14.63 26.31 -9.57
N LEU A 356 13.77 27.19 -10.10
CA LEU A 356 12.45 26.80 -10.60
C LEU A 356 12.55 26.16 -11.99
N HIS A 357 11.86 25.04 -12.14
CA HIS A 357 11.62 24.35 -13.39
C HIS A 357 10.13 23.99 -13.48
N PHE A 358 9.54 24.07 -14.67
CA PHE A 358 8.13 23.82 -14.88
C PHE A 358 7.92 22.62 -15.80
N PHE A 359 7.31 21.58 -15.26
CA PHE A 359 6.87 20.41 -16.03
C PHE A 359 5.42 20.60 -16.46
N TYR A 360 5.20 20.86 -17.75
CA TYR A 360 3.87 20.98 -18.34
C TYR A 360 3.45 19.66 -18.98
N SER A 361 2.40 19.03 -18.45
CA SER A 361 1.82 17.83 -19.05
C SER A 361 0.63 18.16 -19.94
N ASP A 362 0.58 17.58 -21.14
CA ASP A 362 -0.57 17.70 -22.05
C ASP A 362 -1.75 16.81 -21.63
N LYS A 363 -1.51 15.84 -20.72
CA LYS A 363 -2.54 14.94 -20.20
C LYS A 363 -2.54 14.94 -18.67
N PRO A 364 -3.71 14.89 -18.02
CA PRO A 364 -3.75 14.70 -16.57
C PRO A 364 -3.16 13.33 -16.22
N THR A 365 -2.41 13.27 -15.14
CA THR A 365 -1.98 12.00 -14.55
C THR A 365 -3.09 11.41 -13.70
N ARG A 366 -3.05 10.10 -13.50
CA ARG A 366 -3.99 9.33 -12.67
C ARG A 366 -3.95 9.76 -11.22
N ASP A 367 -2.77 10.05 -10.70
CA ASP A 367 -2.56 10.47 -9.31
C ASP A 367 -1.21 11.20 -9.09
N VAL A 368 -0.98 11.55 -7.82
CA VAL A 368 0.20 12.28 -7.35
C VAL A 368 1.50 11.49 -7.58
N VAL A 369 1.47 10.16 -7.42
CA VAL A 369 2.65 9.32 -7.62
C VAL A 369 3.04 9.32 -9.10
N GLU A 370 2.08 9.17 -10.01
CA GLU A 370 2.36 9.27 -11.46
C GLU A 370 2.84 10.67 -11.86
N THR A 371 2.30 11.74 -11.25
CA THR A 371 2.85 13.10 -11.45
C THR A 371 4.34 13.17 -11.13
N VAL A 372 4.74 12.62 -9.99
CA VAL A 372 6.13 12.62 -9.53
C VAL A 372 7.01 11.79 -10.49
N LEU A 373 6.58 10.59 -10.88
CA LEU A 373 7.33 9.74 -11.82
C LEU A 373 7.52 10.41 -13.19
N CYS A 374 6.48 11.06 -13.72
CA CYS A 374 6.56 11.83 -14.98
C CYS A 374 7.57 12.98 -14.87
N ALA A 375 7.53 13.75 -13.78
CA ALA A 375 8.47 14.84 -13.54
C ALA A 375 9.91 14.32 -13.40
N GLN A 376 10.12 13.22 -12.65
CA GLN A 376 11.43 12.59 -12.51
C GLN A 376 11.99 12.12 -13.86
N SER A 377 11.16 11.47 -14.68
CA SER A 377 11.56 10.99 -16.00
C SER A 377 11.91 12.13 -16.94
N ALA A 378 11.10 13.20 -16.97
CA ALA A 378 11.30 14.34 -17.86
C ALA A 378 12.60 15.10 -17.54
N TYR A 379 12.96 15.19 -16.26
CA TYR A 379 14.15 15.92 -15.79
C TYR A 379 15.34 15.02 -15.43
N GLN A 380 15.22 13.71 -15.68
CA GLN A 380 16.24 12.70 -15.33
C GLN A 380 16.71 12.84 -13.86
N VAL A 381 15.75 13.04 -12.95
CA VAL A 381 16.03 13.31 -11.53
C VAL A 381 16.74 12.10 -10.91
N ARG A 382 17.86 12.35 -10.25
CA ARG A 382 18.67 11.36 -9.52
C ARG A 382 19.06 11.87 -8.14
N GLY A 383 19.32 10.93 -7.24
CA GLY A 383 19.68 11.20 -5.85
C GLY A 383 18.47 11.59 -5.00
N PRO A 384 18.68 12.35 -3.91
CA PRO A 384 17.62 12.70 -2.98
C PRO A 384 16.52 13.55 -3.59
N ILE A 385 15.27 13.26 -3.21
CA ILE A 385 14.09 14.04 -3.60
C ILE A 385 13.27 14.45 -2.39
N PHE A 386 12.54 15.55 -2.52
CA PHE A 386 11.52 15.97 -1.57
C PHE A 386 10.22 16.28 -2.31
N ILE A 387 9.16 15.56 -2.00
CA ILE A 387 7.83 15.78 -2.59
C ILE A 387 7.06 16.72 -1.66
N LYS A 388 6.54 17.83 -2.19
CA LYS A 388 5.79 18.84 -1.44
C LYS A 388 4.42 19.07 -2.05
N ASP A 389 3.37 18.83 -1.29
CA ASP A 389 1.99 19.07 -1.71
C ASP A 389 1.78 20.55 -2.03
N ALA A 390 0.96 20.80 -3.06
CA ALA A 390 0.71 22.14 -3.60
C ALA A 390 -0.37 22.92 -2.83
N ASP A 391 -1.12 22.27 -1.94
CA ASP A 391 -2.33 22.81 -1.33
C ASP A 391 -2.23 23.04 0.18
N ASN A 392 -1.01 23.18 0.66
CA ASN A 392 -0.71 23.56 2.03
C ASN A 392 0.61 24.33 2.10
N ASP A 393 0.85 24.98 3.24
CA ASP A 393 2.11 25.66 3.58
C ASP A 393 2.56 25.25 4.98
N PHE A 394 3.87 25.15 5.17
CA PHE A 394 4.50 24.86 6.46
C PHE A 394 6.00 25.18 6.40
N ALA A 395 6.61 25.42 7.55
CA ALA A 395 8.04 25.66 7.66
C ALA A 395 8.81 24.35 7.87
N VAL A 396 9.80 24.08 7.03
CA VAL A 396 10.74 22.95 7.19
C VAL A 396 12.02 23.23 6.40
N ASP A 397 13.18 22.84 6.93
CA ASP A 397 14.42 22.79 6.15
C ASP A 397 14.51 21.47 5.37
N VAL A 398 14.70 21.55 4.06
CA VAL A 398 14.81 20.36 3.22
C VAL A 398 16.23 19.79 3.32
N GLU A 399 16.31 18.53 3.75
CA GLU A 399 17.55 17.78 3.91
C GLU A 399 17.47 16.47 3.11
N PRO A 400 18.59 15.87 2.71
CA PRO A 400 18.61 14.50 2.21
C PRO A 400 18.21 13.52 3.34
N GLY A 401 17.16 12.73 3.13
CA GLY A 401 16.75 11.73 4.11
C GLY A 401 15.48 11.02 3.73
N ASN A 402 15.20 9.91 4.41
CA ASN A 402 13.89 9.25 4.38
C ASN A 402 13.07 9.78 5.56
N TYR A 403 12.17 10.72 5.30
CA TYR A 403 11.35 11.32 6.34
C TYR A 403 10.01 11.79 5.79
N LEU A 404 9.07 12.03 6.69
CA LEU A 404 7.81 12.70 6.41
C LEU A 404 7.63 13.89 7.35
N THR A 405 6.91 14.90 6.88
CA THR A 405 6.55 16.05 7.71
C THR A 405 5.18 15.83 8.34
N LEU A 406 5.02 16.23 9.61
CA LEU A 406 3.81 15.97 10.38
C LEU A 406 3.39 17.14 11.25
N VAL A 407 2.11 17.11 11.63
CA VAL A 407 1.54 17.97 12.66
C VAL A 407 0.92 17.09 13.74
N ASP A 408 1.17 17.42 15.01
CA ASP A 408 0.50 16.80 16.16
C ASP A 408 -0.69 17.66 16.63
N LEU A 409 -1.89 17.08 16.60
CA LEU A 409 -3.10 17.74 17.06
C LEU A 409 -3.17 17.94 18.57
N ALA A 410 -2.38 17.18 19.33
CA ALA A 410 -2.32 17.30 20.78
C ALA A 410 -1.28 18.33 21.26
N SER A 411 -0.34 18.73 20.40
CA SER A 411 0.74 19.67 20.78
C SER A 411 0.23 21.11 20.91
N PRO A 412 0.52 21.81 22.03
CA PRO A 412 0.23 23.23 22.15
C PRO A 412 1.14 24.04 21.21
N ARG A 413 0.56 24.93 20.39
CA ARG A 413 1.31 25.78 19.45
C ARG A 413 2.37 26.59 20.19
N ARG A 414 3.62 26.51 19.74
CA ARG A 414 4.67 27.49 20.05
C ARG A 414 4.51 28.64 19.06
N SER A 415 4.30 29.87 19.55
CA SER A 415 4.43 31.02 18.65
C SER A 415 5.89 31.18 18.23
N ALA A 416 6.13 31.83 17.09
CA ALA A 416 7.47 32.20 16.61
C ALA A 416 8.31 33.02 17.63
N GLU A 417 7.69 33.50 18.70
CA GLU A 417 8.31 34.26 19.79
C GLU A 417 8.51 33.43 21.07
N GLY A 418 8.35 32.10 21.01
CA GLY A 418 8.56 31.20 22.15
C GLY A 418 7.54 31.35 23.27
N THR A 419 6.46 32.08 23.04
CA THR A 419 5.40 32.28 24.04
C THR A 419 4.32 31.22 23.83
N ILE A 420 4.03 30.44 24.87
CA ILE A 420 2.92 29.47 24.85
C ILE A 420 1.62 30.29 24.78
N SER A 421 0.96 30.25 23.63
CA SER A 421 -0.38 30.81 23.49
C SER A 421 -1.31 30.08 24.46
N SER A 422 -1.94 30.82 25.37
CA SER A 422 -2.96 30.29 26.27
C SER A 422 -4.28 29.93 25.56
N LYS A 423 -4.36 30.12 24.25
CA LYS A 423 -5.43 29.59 23.40
C LYS A 423 -4.91 28.33 22.72
N HIS A 424 -5.47 27.19 23.11
CA HIS A 424 -5.41 25.94 22.38
C HIS A 424 -6.07 26.13 21.00
N GLU A 425 -5.39 26.78 20.08
CA GLU A 425 -5.81 26.83 18.68
C GLU A 425 -5.37 25.52 18.02
N THR A 426 -6.23 24.50 18.17
CA THR A 426 -6.15 23.27 17.38
C THR A 426 -6.07 23.63 15.91
N PRO A 427 -5.21 23.00 15.09
CA PRO A 427 -5.19 23.24 13.65
C PRO A 427 -6.60 23.10 13.08
N GLU A 428 -7.07 24.10 12.33
CA GLU A 428 -8.31 23.98 11.59
C GLU A 428 -8.07 23.00 10.43
N ILE A 429 -8.25 21.70 10.70
CA ILE A 429 -8.23 20.69 9.66
C ILE A 429 -9.57 20.76 8.92
N SER A 430 -9.54 20.96 7.60
CA SER A 430 -10.77 21.02 6.81
C SER A 430 -11.48 19.66 6.74
N ASP A 431 -10.71 18.56 6.78
CA ASP A 431 -11.21 17.19 6.78
C ASP A 431 -10.23 16.22 7.44
N ALA A 432 -10.53 15.77 8.65
CA ALA A 432 -9.70 14.83 9.40
C ALA A 432 -9.77 13.40 8.85
N THR A 433 -10.82 13.05 8.10
CA THR A 433 -11.03 11.69 7.57
C THR A 433 -10.27 11.42 6.27
N HIS A 434 -9.71 12.45 5.66
CA HIS A 434 -8.94 12.36 4.41
C HIS A 434 -7.48 12.80 4.59
N LYS A 435 -6.91 12.46 5.76
CA LYS A 435 -5.49 12.65 6.08
C LYS A 435 -4.77 11.31 6.21
N SER A 436 -3.45 11.37 6.05
CA SER A 436 -2.57 10.23 6.35
C SER A 436 -2.13 10.33 7.81
N TYR A 437 -2.46 9.34 8.62
CA TYR A 437 -2.08 9.29 10.04
C TYR A 437 -0.82 8.47 10.21
N VAL A 438 -0.02 8.83 11.22
CA VAL A 438 1.30 8.25 11.46
C VAL A 438 1.52 7.96 12.94
N ALA A 439 2.13 6.82 13.25
CA ALA A 439 2.59 6.45 14.58
C ALA A 439 4.09 6.15 14.57
N PHE A 440 4.71 6.24 15.74
CA PHE A 440 6.16 6.13 15.91
C PHE A 440 6.49 5.12 17.01
N ASN A 441 7.68 4.51 16.91
CA ASN A 441 8.32 3.84 18.03
C ASN A 441 9.15 4.84 18.87
N TYR A 442 9.92 4.33 19.84
CA TYR A 442 10.67 5.16 20.80
C TYR A 442 11.71 6.10 20.17
N ASP A 443 12.18 5.85 18.94
CA ASP A 443 13.26 6.62 18.30
C ASP A 443 12.77 7.55 17.17
N ASN A 444 11.49 7.97 17.20
CA ASN A 444 10.86 8.74 16.12
C ASN A 444 10.90 8.05 14.74
N ILE A 445 11.09 6.73 14.72
CA ILE A 445 10.98 5.91 13.53
C ILE A 445 9.49 5.59 13.34
N VAL A 446 8.99 5.80 12.13
CA VAL A 446 7.61 5.49 11.76
C VAL A 446 7.35 4.00 11.96
N SER A 447 6.38 3.66 12.82
CA SER A 447 5.92 2.29 13.05
C SER A 447 4.67 1.95 12.24
N ASN A 448 3.77 2.92 12.08
CA ASN A 448 2.52 2.78 11.32
C ASN A 448 2.24 4.03 10.51
N LEU A 449 1.63 3.85 9.35
CA LEU A 449 1.30 4.91 8.41
C LEU A 449 0.13 4.47 7.54
N ALA A 450 -1.03 5.15 7.61
CA ALA A 450 -2.17 4.81 6.76
C ALA A 450 -3.00 6.04 6.38
N TYR A 451 -3.57 5.99 5.17
CA TYR A 451 -4.54 6.97 4.69
C TYR A 451 -5.94 6.66 5.24
N GLY A 452 -6.66 7.69 5.69
CA GLY A 452 -8.08 7.61 6.09
C GLY A 452 -8.37 6.88 7.41
N SER A 453 -7.38 6.20 7.99
CA SER A 453 -7.52 5.47 9.26
C SER A 453 -6.90 6.26 10.40
N VAL A 454 -7.73 6.74 11.33
CA VAL A 454 -7.29 7.51 12.50
C VAL A 454 -6.84 6.55 13.61
N PHE A 455 -5.55 6.53 13.92
CA PHE A 455 -4.98 5.74 15.03
C PHE A 455 -3.96 6.51 15.89
N SER A 456 -3.74 7.80 15.60
CA SER A 456 -2.86 8.68 16.38
C SER A 456 -3.35 10.14 16.29
N SER A 457 -2.78 11.03 17.10
CA SER A 457 -2.99 12.48 17.00
C SER A 457 -2.14 13.14 15.91
N LYS A 458 -1.27 12.39 15.24
CA LYS A 458 -0.27 12.90 14.29
C LYS A 458 -0.65 12.53 12.87
N PHE A 459 -0.67 13.53 11.99
CA PHE A 459 -0.95 13.32 10.57
C PHE A 459 0.13 13.94 9.69
N CYS A 460 0.37 13.34 8.52
CA CYS A 460 1.31 13.83 7.53
C CYS A 460 0.77 15.09 6.88
N CYS A 461 1.61 16.12 6.78
CA CYS A 461 1.19 17.44 6.32
C CYS A 461 1.64 17.74 4.87
N GLY A 462 2.12 16.74 4.13
CA GLY A 462 2.37 16.85 2.69
C GLY A 462 3.81 17.09 2.26
N GLY A 463 4.79 16.82 3.12
CA GLY A 463 6.22 16.82 2.81
C GLY A 463 6.82 15.43 2.96
N TRP A 464 7.51 14.95 1.92
CA TRP A 464 8.00 13.57 1.85
C TRP A 464 9.43 13.53 1.30
N GLY A 465 10.40 13.24 2.16
CA GLY A 465 11.81 13.09 1.80
C GLY A 465 12.16 11.65 1.45
N PHE A 466 12.95 11.48 0.39
CA PHE A 466 13.54 10.20 0.00
C PHE A 466 15.02 10.38 -0.33
N LEU A 467 15.87 9.47 0.14
CA LEU A 467 17.30 9.47 -0.17
C LEU A 467 17.59 9.17 -1.65
N SER A 468 16.69 8.46 -2.34
CA SER A 468 16.89 7.99 -3.70
C SER A 468 15.60 8.09 -4.52
N ALA A 469 15.66 8.89 -5.59
CA ALA A 469 14.64 8.93 -6.64
C ALA A 469 14.38 7.56 -7.28
N ALA A 470 15.42 6.74 -7.40
CA ALA A 470 15.33 5.40 -7.98
C ALA A 470 14.55 4.45 -7.06
N ASP A 471 14.77 4.54 -5.75
CA ASP A 471 14.09 3.69 -4.76
C ASP A 471 12.60 4.05 -4.71
N PHE A 472 12.28 5.35 -4.73
CA PHE A 472 10.90 5.82 -4.88
C PHE A 472 10.27 5.26 -6.16
N THR A 473 10.96 5.33 -7.30
CA THR A 473 10.45 4.83 -8.59
C THR A 473 10.19 3.32 -8.56
N ALA A 474 11.13 2.54 -7.99
CA ALA A 474 11.01 1.10 -7.87
C ALA A 474 9.84 0.71 -6.95
N ALA A 475 9.74 1.33 -5.78
CA ALA A 475 8.64 1.11 -4.83
C ALA A 475 7.29 1.50 -5.46
N ALA A 476 7.19 2.68 -6.06
CA ALA A 476 5.98 3.14 -6.74
C ALA A 476 5.54 2.18 -7.86
N SER A 477 6.48 1.68 -8.67
CA SER A 477 6.18 0.74 -9.74
C SER A 477 5.69 -0.60 -9.20
N LYS A 478 6.33 -1.11 -8.13
CA LYS A 478 5.94 -2.38 -7.50
C LYS A 478 4.53 -2.31 -6.90
N VAL A 479 4.25 -1.27 -6.12
CA VAL A 479 2.91 -1.02 -5.55
C VAL A 479 1.87 -0.86 -6.65
N ARG A 480 2.18 -0.09 -7.70
CA ARG A 480 1.29 0.11 -8.86
C ARG A 480 0.91 -1.22 -9.50
N SER A 481 1.90 -2.05 -9.83
CA SER A 481 1.66 -3.34 -10.47
C SER A 481 0.82 -4.26 -9.58
N ALA A 482 1.09 -4.30 -8.28
CA ALA A 482 0.31 -5.08 -7.32
C ALA A 482 -1.14 -4.61 -7.23
N VAL A 483 -1.37 -3.28 -7.14
CA VAL A 483 -2.72 -2.70 -7.12
C VAL A 483 -3.46 -2.96 -8.43
N CYS A 484 -2.81 -2.78 -9.59
CA CYS A 484 -3.44 -3.07 -10.87
C CYS A 484 -3.88 -4.54 -10.99
N LEU A 485 -3.03 -5.47 -10.53
CA LEU A 485 -3.39 -6.90 -10.48
C LEU A 485 -4.56 -7.14 -9.53
N ALA A 486 -4.52 -6.59 -8.32
CA ALA A 486 -5.59 -6.70 -7.35
C ALA A 486 -6.92 -6.14 -7.88
N GLN A 487 -6.92 -5.00 -8.58
CA GLN A 487 -8.12 -4.42 -9.17
C GLN A 487 -8.71 -5.26 -10.30
N GLN A 488 -7.86 -5.88 -11.12
CA GLN A 488 -8.30 -6.82 -12.15
C GLN A 488 -9.02 -8.01 -11.51
N LEU A 489 -8.52 -8.48 -10.36
CA LEU A 489 -9.15 -9.54 -9.59
C LEU A 489 -10.43 -9.07 -8.87
N LEU A 490 -10.46 -7.86 -8.31
CA LEU A 490 -11.55 -7.38 -7.47
C LEU A 490 -12.77 -6.83 -8.22
N LYS A 491 -12.61 -6.29 -9.45
CA LYS A 491 -13.58 -5.38 -10.10
C LYS A 491 -14.41 -4.60 -9.07
N CYS A 492 -13.76 -3.71 -8.31
CA CYS A 492 -14.47 -2.67 -7.57
C CYS A 492 -15.50 -2.06 -8.53
N ASN A 493 -16.79 -2.18 -8.18
CA ASN A 493 -17.95 -1.94 -9.04
C ASN A 493 -17.67 -1.05 -10.27
N GLU A 494 -17.93 -1.55 -11.47
CA GLU A 494 -17.96 -0.77 -12.73
C GLU A 494 -18.92 0.46 -12.66
N ALA A 495 -19.68 0.62 -11.55
CA ALA A 495 -20.54 1.75 -11.29
C ALA A 495 -19.80 3.09 -11.08
N GLU A 496 -18.51 3.08 -10.74
CA GLU A 496 -17.68 4.29 -10.76
C GLU A 496 -16.28 3.91 -11.29
N GLY A 497 -15.84 4.48 -12.41
CA GLY A 497 -14.51 4.24 -12.99
C GLY A 497 -13.34 4.75 -12.15
N VAL A 498 -13.32 4.42 -10.85
CA VAL A 498 -12.31 4.83 -9.88
C VAL A 498 -11.15 3.85 -9.96
N GLU A 499 -10.23 4.13 -10.89
CA GLU A 499 -8.89 3.57 -10.82
C GLU A 499 -8.28 3.97 -9.46
N SER A 500 -7.83 2.99 -8.68
CA SER A 500 -7.19 3.16 -7.38
C SER A 500 -6.00 4.10 -7.54
N ARG A 501 -6.19 5.32 -7.05
CA ARG A 501 -5.18 6.37 -7.04
C ARG A 501 -4.17 6.04 -5.95
N LEU A 502 -2.89 5.99 -6.31
CA LEU A 502 -1.83 5.91 -5.32
C LEU A 502 -1.54 7.29 -4.75
N GLN A 503 -1.39 7.30 -3.43
CA GLN A 503 -0.89 8.41 -2.66
C GLN A 503 0.60 8.19 -2.37
N VAL A 504 1.34 9.26 -2.02
CA VAL A 504 2.75 9.13 -1.65
C VAL A 504 2.91 8.22 -0.42
N VAL A 505 1.95 8.27 0.50
CA VAL A 505 1.88 7.42 1.71
C VAL A 505 1.90 5.92 1.39
N ASP A 506 1.32 5.49 0.26
CA ASP A 506 1.31 4.07 -0.14
C ASP A 506 2.72 3.60 -0.52
N VAL A 507 3.48 4.46 -1.19
CA VAL A 507 4.88 4.20 -1.55
C VAL A 507 5.77 4.18 -0.31
N VAL A 508 5.53 5.11 0.62
CA VAL A 508 6.27 5.16 1.90
C VAL A 508 5.98 3.91 2.73
N TRP A 509 4.73 3.46 2.81
CA TRP A 509 4.39 2.23 3.52
C TRP A 509 5.09 1.00 2.92
N HIS A 510 5.17 0.91 1.59
CA HIS A 510 5.95 -0.13 0.93
C HIS A 510 7.44 -0.09 1.30
N ILE A 511 8.04 1.10 1.31
CA ILE A 511 9.44 1.29 1.71
C ILE A 511 9.67 0.86 3.17
N ILE A 512 8.77 1.21 4.09
CA ILE A 512 8.82 0.83 5.52
C ILE A 512 8.70 -0.69 5.69
N THR A 513 7.73 -1.32 5.03
CA THR A 513 7.51 -2.78 5.12
C THR A 513 8.70 -3.58 4.58
N HIS A 514 9.49 -2.98 3.67
CA HIS A 514 10.72 -3.56 3.12
C HIS A 514 12.00 -3.18 3.90
N GLY A 515 11.85 -2.69 5.13
CA GLY A 515 12.95 -2.56 6.10
C GLY A 515 13.65 -1.20 6.13
N ALA A 516 13.25 -0.25 5.28
CA ALA A 516 13.82 1.09 5.34
C ALA A 516 13.26 1.89 6.53
N LEU A 517 14.14 2.64 7.19
CA LEU A 517 13.77 3.55 8.25
C LEU A 517 13.26 4.87 7.67
N VAL A 518 12.12 5.34 8.18
CA VAL A 518 11.52 6.63 7.85
C VAL A 518 11.28 7.39 9.15
N PHE A 519 11.66 8.67 9.20
CA PHE A 519 11.56 9.50 10.40
C PHE A 519 10.44 10.54 10.27
N GLY A 520 9.86 10.93 11.41
CA GLY A 520 8.90 12.04 11.47
C GLY A 520 9.59 13.36 11.79
N ILE A 521 9.26 14.41 11.04
CA ILE A 521 9.67 15.80 11.33
C ILE A 521 8.42 16.61 11.62
N GLU A 522 8.26 17.05 12.87
CA GLU A 522 7.19 17.98 13.23
C GLU A 522 7.46 19.34 12.60
N VAL A 523 6.42 19.94 12.01
CA VAL A 523 6.52 21.25 11.35
C VAL A 523 5.73 22.32 12.08
N ASP A 524 6.22 23.54 11.96
CA ASP A 524 5.56 24.73 12.50
C ASP A 524 4.68 25.42 11.43
N ASP A 525 3.72 26.21 11.93
CA ASP A 525 2.86 27.09 11.13
C ASP A 525 2.12 26.41 9.96
N TYR A 526 1.70 25.16 10.14
CA TYR A 526 0.92 24.44 9.13
C TYR A 526 -0.39 25.17 8.79
N VAL A 527 -0.61 25.37 7.50
CA VAL A 527 -1.84 25.90 6.92
C VAL A 527 -2.35 24.93 5.87
N ASP A 528 -3.58 24.45 6.06
CA ASP A 528 -4.28 23.56 5.14
C ASP A 528 -5.22 24.37 4.22
N TRP A 529 -5.09 24.23 2.91
CA TRP A 529 -6.00 24.84 1.94
C TRP A 529 -6.92 23.79 1.26
N GLY A 530 -6.99 22.57 1.81
CA GLY A 530 -7.70 21.40 1.28
C GLY A 530 -9.08 21.69 0.69
N VAL A 531 -9.96 22.33 1.46
CA VAL A 531 -11.26 22.82 0.99
C VAL A 531 -11.39 24.27 1.42
N PRO A 532 -11.58 25.24 0.51
CA PRO A 532 -11.82 26.61 0.94
C PRO A 532 -13.09 26.64 1.77
N MET A 533 -12.94 26.97 3.05
CA MET A 533 -14.04 27.13 3.99
C MET A 533 -15.09 28.05 3.37
N MET A 534 -16.30 27.55 3.17
CA MET A 534 -17.45 28.45 3.16
C MET A 534 -17.47 29.11 4.54
N ASP A 535 -17.27 30.43 4.59
CA ASP A 535 -17.48 31.21 5.80
C ASP A 535 -18.85 30.83 6.41
N LYS A 536 -18.92 30.71 7.74
CA LYS A 536 -20.12 30.44 8.54
C LYS A 536 -21.28 31.42 8.27
N SER A 537 -21.07 32.45 7.44
CA SER A 537 -22.07 33.38 6.92
C SER A 537 -22.76 32.95 5.62
N GLY A 538 -22.37 31.84 4.99
CA GLY A 538 -22.93 31.38 3.71
C GLY A 538 -22.69 32.34 2.54
N ARG A 539 -21.76 33.30 2.69
CA ARG A 539 -21.35 34.21 1.63
C ARG A 539 -19.97 33.82 1.13
N ASN A 540 -19.84 33.70 -0.19
CA ASN A 540 -18.54 33.86 -0.86
C ASN A 540 -17.97 35.21 -0.42
N SER A 541 -16.98 35.23 0.46
CA SER A 541 -16.10 36.38 0.62
C SER A 541 -14.78 36.02 -0.05
N PRO A 542 -14.30 36.91 -0.92
CA PRO A 542 -13.41 37.94 -0.43
C PRO A 542 -14.18 39.24 -0.32
N LYS A 543 -14.00 39.96 0.80
CA LYS A 543 -14.22 41.41 0.77
C LYS A 543 -13.17 41.97 -0.18
N MET A 544 -13.52 42.05 -1.46
CA MET A 544 -12.88 42.95 -2.41
C MET A 544 -13.14 44.37 -1.92
N GLU A 545 -12.23 44.92 -1.10
CA GLU A 545 -11.97 46.34 -1.23
C GLU A 545 -11.16 46.54 -2.50
N VAL A 546 -11.74 47.37 -3.36
CA VAL A 546 -11.26 47.71 -4.69
C VAL A 546 -9.90 48.39 -4.57
N LEU A 547 -8.82 47.69 -4.92
CA LEU A 547 -7.58 48.35 -5.34
C LEU A 547 -7.89 49.14 -6.61
N LYS A 548 -8.07 50.46 -6.45
CA LYS A 548 -8.13 51.40 -7.57
C LYS A 548 -6.75 51.40 -8.26
N PRO A 549 -6.69 51.36 -9.59
CA PRO A 549 -5.44 51.53 -10.31
C PRO A 549 -4.89 52.95 -10.06
N SER A 550 -3.62 53.03 -9.68
CA SER A 550 -2.86 54.29 -9.66
C SER A 550 -2.75 54.82 -11.11
N PRO A 551 -3.21 56.04 -11.41
CA PRO A 551 -3.15 56.59 -12.75
C PRO A 551 -1.84 57.36 -12.92
N SER A 552 -0.82 56.74 -13.52
CA SER A 552 0.18 57.47 -14.32
C SER A 552 1.07 56.48 -15.04
N TYR A 553 0.86 56.29 -16.34
CA TYR A 553 1.87 56.52 -17.38
C TYR A 553 1.10 56.58 -18.72
N LYS A 554 0.89 57.80 -19.19
CA LYS A 554 0.60 58.12 -20.59
C LYS A 554 1.93 58.52 -21.21
N GLU A 555 2.47 57.68 -22.08
CA GLU A 555 2.68 57.87 -23.53
C GLU A 555 3.56 56.73 -24.07
#